data_AF-A0A7J4UP48-F1
#
_entry.id   AF-A0A7J4UP48-F1
#
_cell.length_a   1.000
_cell.length_b   1.000
_cell.length_c   1.000
_cell.angle_alpha   90.00
_cell.angle_beta   90.00
_cell.angle_gamma   90.00
#
_symmetry.space_group_name_H-M   'P 1'
#
loop_
_entity.id
_entity.type
_entity.pdbx_description
1 polymer ?
#
loop_
_entity_poly.entity_id
_entity_poly.type
_entity_poly.pdbx_seq_one_letter_code
_entity_poly.pdbx_strand_id
1 'polypeptide(L)'
;MNTKKKLKKSVQVFKHLWSHRMRITELQLRQIVRKMILSEEAFNLDREYDHDNKGVHAFHGAGMANTQLKFQSQRRPGPQFEKDGAVTAGEIKHALNYLNKYKPEELVVYSRGSAVWAAAQDEEGKDGNPELPDSLKKIVYLAPAAKRPSWGQTSNSLTKHGDDEVIASVSDGRVPVAQAAAIAQELGGPLTMYKPSRMTSYLDSDGEVPDDATEYGEKGHTQPMHWKAGEGQKFSGADLQKIIDTFPDWEGDPAASKEEIEDQEQKAAEMMEIRYIIRNLLIEKKKAKCPRKNGKRDYKCEYQKYGGASKKGKKDRAARNQARKVAKREGRVKKGDGKEIDHKKPLSKGGSNAKSNQRVVSRATNRKKGNS
;
A
#
# COMPACT_ATOMS: atom_id res chain seq x y z
N MET A 1 -3.77 -54.96 14.32
CA MET A 1 -4.75 -54.79 15.43
C MET A 1 -5.03 -53.29 15.61
N ASN A 2 -6.29 -52.90 15.50
CA ASN A 2 -6.77 -51.62 14.95
C ASN A 2 -6.53 -50.39 15.89
N THR A 3 -5.79 -49.38 15.43
CA THR A 3 -5.55 -48.09 16.11
C THR A 3 -6.84 -47.39 16.53
N LYS A 4 -7.92 -47.52 15.73
CA LYS A 4 -9.26 -47.02 16.08
C LYS A 4 -9.85 -47.67 17.34
N LYS A 5 -9.51 -48.93 17.61
CA LYS A 5 -10.01 -49.68 18.78
C LYS A 5 -9.26 -49.29 20.06
N LYS A 6 -7.95 -48.98 19.95
CA LYS A 6 -7.16 -48.39 21.05
C LYS A 6 -7.65 -46.98 21.39
N LEU A 7 -7.89 -46.13 20.39
CA LEU A 7 -8.37 -44.75 20.60
C LEU A 7 -9.74 -44.71 21.28
N LYS A 8 -10.70 -45.54 20.83
CA LYS A 8 -12.02 -45.65 21.48
C LYS A 8 -11.92 -46.07 22.94
N LYS A 9 -11.04 -47.02 23.26
CA LYS A 9 -10.84 -47.51 24.63
C LYS A 9 -10.21 -46.44 25.53
N SER A 10 -9.23 -45.68 25.02
CA SER A 10 -8.61 -44.56 25.74
C SER A 10 -9.59 -43.44 26.02
N VAL A 11 -10.43 -43.05 25.04
CA VAL A 11 -11.47 -42.03 25.21
C VAL A 11 -12.50 -42.45 26.27
N GLN A 12 -12.84 -43.73 26.32
CA GLN A 12 -13.84 -44.25 27.25
C GLN A 12 -13.31 -44.31 28.69
N VAL A 13 -12.03 -44.66 28.87
CA VAL A 13 -11.33 -44.61 30.16
C VAL A 13 -11.17 -43.16 30.64
N PHE A 14 -10.83 -42.24 29.73
CA PHE A 14 -10.74 -40.81 30.07
C PHE A 14 -12.11 -40.21 30.45
N LYS A 15 -13.18 -40.56 29.72
CA LYS A 15 -14.55 -40.15 30.07
C LYS A 15 -14.96 -40.63 31.46
N HIS A 16 -14.54 -41.83 31.86
CA HIS A 16 -14.90 -42.41 33.15
C HIS A 16 -14.09 -41.81 34.30
N LEU A 17 -12.78 -41.62 34.13
CA LEU A 17 -11.90 -41.00 35.13
C LEU A 17 -12.18 -39.51 35.31
N TRP A 18 -12.59 -38.81 34.24
CA TRP A 18 -12.77 -37.37 34.25
C TRP A 18 -14.17 -36.94 34.71
N SER A 19 -15.23 -37.71 34.41
CA SER A 19 -16.60 -37.41 34.86
C SER A 19 -16.84 -37.65 36.36
N HIS A 20 -16.08 -38.55 37.00
CA HIS A 20 -16.22 -38.85 38.42
C HIS A 20 -15.51 -37.86 39.35
N ARG A 21 -14.54 -37.09 38.84
CA ARG A 21 -13.68 -36.24 39.70
C ARG A 21 -13.85 -34.75 39.46
N MET A 22 -14.41 -34.36 38.33
CA MET A 22 -14.69 -32.97 37.97
C MET A 22 -16.17 -32.91 37.64
N ARG A 23 -16.96 -32.09 38.37
CA ARG A 23 -18.40 -31.85 38.12
C ARG A 23 -18.61 -31.07 36.81
N ILE A 24 -18.12 -31.61 35.71
CA ILE A 24 -18.14 -30.99 34.39
C ILE A 24 -19.18 -31.75 33.56
N THR A 25 -20.18 -31.02 33.06
CA THR A 25 -21.22 -31.61 32.21
C THR A 25 -20.64 -32.03 30.86
N GLU A 26 -21.32 -32.93 30.14
CA GLU A 26 -20.88 -33.34 28.79
C GLU A 26 -20.74 -32.12 27.85
N LEU A 27 -21.58 -31.09 28.03
CA LEU A 27 -21.50 -29.85 27.28
C LEU A 27 -20.19 -29.08 27.58
N GLN A 28 -19.84 -28.94 28.86
CA GLN A 28 -18.58 -28.29 29.26
C GLN A 28 -17.36 -29.10 28.81
N LEU A 29 -17.44 -30.43 28.83
CA LEU A 29 -16.42 -31.33 28.30
C LEU A 29 -16.21 -31.11 26.80
N ARG A 30 -17.30 -31.06 26.03
CA ARG A 30 -17.28 -30.78 24.60
C ARG A 30 -16.73 -29.38 24.32
N GLN A 31 -17.04 -28.38 25.15
CA GLN A 31 -16.47 -27.04 25.02
C GLN A 31 -14.97 -27.01 25.31
N ILE A 32 -14.50 -27.71 26.34
CA ILE A 32 -13.07 -27.82 26.66
C ILE A 32 -12.33 -28.59 25.57
N VAL A 33 -12.84 -29.75 25.15
CA VAL A 33 -12.27 -30.54 24.06
C VAL A 33 -12.29 -29.75 22.76
N ARG A 34 -13.35 -28.99 22.45
CA ARG A 34 -13.39 -28.11 21.27
C ARG A 34 -12.38 -26.98 21.40
N LYS A 35 -12.16 -26.39 22.57
CA LYS A 35 -11.08 -25.41 22.80
C LYS A 35 -9.69 -26.01 22.65
N MET A 36 -9.46 -27.24 23.13
CA MET A 36 -8.18 -27.95 23.00
C MET A 36 -7.92 -28.40 21.56
N ILE A 37 -8.93 -28.97 20.90
CA ILE A 37 -8.89 -29.34 19.49
C ILE A 37 -8.71 -28.10 18.62
N LEU A 38 -9.40 -27.00 18.87
CA LEU A 38 -9.15 -25.75 18.15
C LEU A 38 -7.74 -25.21 18.44
N SER A 39 -7.19 -25.39 19.65
CA SER A 39 -5.81 -24.99 19.93
C SER A 39 -4.73 -25.87 19.27
N GLU A 40 -5.02 -27.14 18.95
CA GLU A 40 -4.09 -28.06 18.27
C GLU A 40 -4.36 -28.21 16.75
N GLU A 41 -5.60 -28.11 16.29
CA GLU A 41 -6.01 -28.19 14.89
C GLU A 41 -5.95 -26.82 14.19
N ALA A 42 -6.18 -25.70 14.88
CA ALA A 42 -5.85 -24.39 14.29
C ALA A 42 -4.33 -24.23 14.09
N PHE A 43 -3.53 -25.00 14.83
CA PHE A 43 -2.08 -25.07 14.65
C PHE A 43 -1.65 -25.95 13.47
N ASN A 44 -2.51 -26.88 13.02
CA ASN A 44 -2.22 -27.84 11.95
C ASN A 44 -3.00 -27.60 10.64
N LEU A 45 -3.63 -26.43 10.48
CA LEU A 45 -4.14 -25.96 9.18
C LEU A 45 -3.04 -25.41 8.25
N ASP A 46 -1.79 -25.86 8.44
CA ASP A 46 -0.69 -25.76 7.48
C ASP A 46 -0.95 -26.68 6.27
N ARG A 47 -2.07 -26.50 5.58
CA ARG A 47 -2.19 -26.99 4.21
C ARG A 47 -1.18 -26.18 3.39
N GLU A 48 -0.05 -26.82 3.08
CA GLU A 48 0.99 -26.42 2.11
C GLU A 48 0.78 -25.02 1.55
N TYR A 49 1.23 -24.01 2.30
CA TYR A 49 1.44 -22.70 1.70
C TYR A 49 2.53 -22.88 0.66
N ASP A 50 2.21 -22.61 -0.60
CA ASP A 50 3.18 -22.62 -1.69
C ASP A 50 4.36 -21.70 -1.30
N HIS A 51 5.46 -22.33 -0.91
CA HIS A 51 6.59 -21.71 -0.22
C HIS A 51 7.45 -20.85 -1.16
N ASP A 52 7.07 -20.74 -2.44
CA ASP A 52 7.79 -19.98 -3.45
C ASP A 52 7.58 -18.46 -3.36
N ASN A 53 6.61 -17.97 -2.58
CA ASN A 53 6.34 -16.53 -2.40
C ASN A 53 6.97 -15.92 -1.13
N LYS A 54 8.25 -16.22 -0.86
CA LYS A 54 8.97 -15.84 0.38
C LYS A 54 9.00 -14.34 0.74
N GLY A 55 8.51 -13.44 -0.12
CA GLY A 55 8.55 -12.00 0.10
C GLY A 55 7.24 -11.38 0.58
N VAL A 56 6.07 -11.84 0.10
CA VAL A 56 4.81 -11.12 0.27
C VAL A 56 3.72 -12.02 0.85
N HIS A 57 3.35 -11.76 2.09
CA HIS A 57 2.27 -12.45 2.80
C HIS A 57 1.09 -11.51 3.02
N ALA A 58 0.01 -12.02 3.58
CA ALA A 58 -1.15 -11.18 3.82
C ALA A 58 -1.96 -11.54 5.07
N PHE A 59 -2.67 -10.55 5.62
CA PHE A 59 -3.71 -10.71 6.61
C PHE A 59 -5.06 -10.53 5.92
N HIS A 60 -5.86 -11.60 5.92
CA HIS A 60 -7.06 -11.70 5.11
C HIS A 60 -8.24 -10.98 5.77
N GLY A 61 -9.28 -10.70 4.98
CA GLY A 61 -10.51 -10.08 5.47
C GLY A 61 -11.34 -11.03 6.35
N ALA A 62 -12.41 -10.50 6.94
CA ALA A 62 -13.29 -11.27 7.81
C ALA A 62 -13.89 -12.49 7.10
N GLY A 63 -13.69 -13.69 7.65
CA GLY A 63 -14.21 -14.94 7.08
C GLY A 63 -13.62 -15.33 5.71
N MET A 64 -12.57 -14.66 5.26
CA MET A 64 -11.92 -14.93 3.97
C MET A 64 -10.94 -16.09 4.10
N ALA A 65 -11.03 -17.07 3.19
CA ALA A 65 -10.11 -18.20 3.17
C ALA A 65 -8.68 -17.78 2.81
N ASN A 66 -7.69 -18.53 3.29
CA ASN A 66 -6.25 -18.30 3.09
C ASN A 66 -5.77 -18.35 1.62
N THR A 67 -6.66 -18.62 0.66
CA THR A 67 -6.37 -18.65 -0.79
C THR A 67 -7.11 -17.58 -1.60
N GLN A 68 -8.01 -16.82 -0.96
CA GLN A 68 -8.90 -15.89 -1.65
C GLN A 68 -8.29 -14.51 -1.87
N LEU A 69 -7.44 -14.04 -0.94
CA LEU A 69 -6.80 -12.74 -1.09
C LEU A 69 -5.80 -12.75 -2.24
N LYS A 70 -6.02 -11.84 -3.19
CA LYS A 70 -5.10 -11.56 -4.28
C LYS A 70 -4.51 -10.16 -4.08
N PHE A 71 -3.27 -10.01 -4.49
CA PHE A 71 -2.62 -8.71 -4.60
C PHE A 71 -1.68 -8.74 -5.81
N GLN A 72 -1.83 -7.78 -6.72
CA GLN A 72 -1.12 -7.76 -8.00
C GLN A 72 -1.31 -9.06 -8.80
N SER A 73 -2.54 -9.55 -8.86
CA SER A 73 -2.94 -10.79 -9.57
C SER A 73 -2.35 -12.10 -9.00
N GLN A 74 -1.58 -12.06 -7.92
CA GLN A 74 -1.04 -13.25 -7.25
C GLN A 74 -1.83 -13.51 -5.96
N ARG A 75 -2.07 -14.78 -5.65
CA ARG A 75 -2.62 -15.17 -4.34
C ARG A 75 -1.58 -14.90 -3.26
N ARG A 76 -2.01 -14.36 -2.13
CA ARG A 76 -1.13 -14.12 -0.99
C ARG A 76 -1.44 -15.12 0.12
N PRO A 77 -0.43 -15.83 0.65
CA PRO A 77 -0.62 -16.71 1.79
C PRO A 77 -0.83 -15.89 3.07
N GLY A 78 -1.67 -16.37 3.97
CA GLY A 78 -2.03 -15.64 5.17
C GLY A 78 -2.88 -16.40 6.16
N PRO A 79 -2.84 -16.02 7.45
CA PRO A 79 -3.80 -16.53 8.43
C PRO A 79 -5.23 -16.06 8.08
N GLN A 80 -6.19 -16.93 8.38
CA GLN A 80 -7.60 -16.59 8.36
C GLN A 80 -8.02 -16.12 9.76
N PHE A 81 -8.88 -15.11 9.79
CA PHE A 81 -9.45 -14.56 11.01
C PHE A 81 -10.97 -14.78 11.04
N GLU A 82 -11.56 -14.64 12.22
CA GLU A 82 -13.01 -14.77 12.44
C GLU A 82 -13.82 -13.82 11.55
N LYS A 83 -15.12 -14.12 11.42
CA LYS A 83 -16.00 -13.37 10.51
C LYS A 83 -16.56 -12.09 11.14
N ASP A 84 -16.64 -12.03 12.46
CA ASP A 84 -17.31 -10.96 13.19
C ASP A 84 -16.71 -10.76 14.61
N GLY A 85 -17.12 -9.66 15.24
CA GLY A 85 -16.73 -9.33 16.61
C GLY A 85 -15.30 -8.82 16.77
N ALA A 86 -15.02 -8.29 17.97
CA ALA A 86 -13.75 -7.67 18.29
C ALA A 86 -12.53 -8.57 18.01
N VAL A 87 -11.40 -7.96 17.65
CA VAL A 87 -10.15 -8.71 17.45
C VAL A 87 -9.78 -9.40 18.77
N THR A 88 -9.64 -10.72 18.73
CA THR A 88 -9.38 -11.51 19.94
C THR A 88 -7.88 -11.67 20.20
N ALA A 89 -7.50 -11.90 21.47
CA ALA A 89 -6.13 -12.24 21.83
C ALA A 89 -5.60 -13.48 21.09
N GLY A 90 -6.48 -14.42 20.76
CA GLY A 90 -6.12 -15.59 19.95
C GLY A 90 -5.74 -15.25 18.52
N GLU A 91 -6.46 -14.31 17.90
CA GLU A 91 -6.16 -13.82 16.55
C GLU A 91 -4.85 -13.03 16.51
N ILE A 92 -4.62 -12.18 17.51
CA ILE A 92 -3.37 -11.43 17.70
C ILE A 92 -2.18 -12.39 17.80
N LYS A 93 -2.28 -13.37 18.71
CA LYS A 93 -1.22 -14.37 18.89
C LYS A 93 -1.00 -15.21 17.64
N HIS A 94 -2.07 -15.59 16.94
CA HIS A 94 -1.97 -16.32 15.67
C HIS A 94 -1.26 -15.48 14.60
N ALA A 95 -1.61 -14.21 14.46
CA ALA A 95 -0.98 -13.27 13.53
C ALA A 95 0.53 -13.12 13.81
N LEU A 96 0.91 -12.87 15.07
CA LEU A 96 2.31 -12.69 15.46
C LEU A 96 3.15 -13.96 15.29
N ASN A 97 2.59 -15.13 15.65
CA ASN A 97 3.24 -16.42 15.41
C ASN A 97 3.42 -16.69 13.91
N TYR A 98 2.42 -16.36 13.10
CA TYR A 98 2.49 -16.50 11.65
C TYR A 98 3.64 -15.65 11.08
N LEU A 99 3.72 -14.37 11.45
CA LEU A 99 4.78 -13.48 10.99
C LEU A 99 6.18 -13.99 11.38
N ASN A 100 6.34 -14.47 12.62
CA ASN A 100 7.63 -15.02 13.09
C ASN A 100 8.05 -16.30 12.37
N LYS A 101 7.08 -17.15 12.03
CA LYS A 101 7.31 -18.39 11.30
C LYS A 101 7.76 -18.15 9.87
N TYR A 102 7.08 -17.25 9.16
CA TYR A 102 7.31 -17.05 7.72
C TYR A 102 8.27 -15.90 7.39
N LYS A 103 8.47 -14.95 8.32
CA LYS A 103 9.36 -13.80 8.17
C LYS A 103 9.20 -13.08 6.82
N PRO A 104 7.99 -12.62 6.47
CA PRO A 104 7.76 -11.93 5.22
C PRO A 104 8.53 -10.61 5.15
N GLU A 105 8.83 -10.15 3.93
CA GLU A 105 9.39 -8.81 3.69
C GLU A 105 8.30 -7.74 3.51
N GLU A 106 7.14 -8.14 2.98
CA GLU A 106 5.98 -7.30 2.73
C GLU A 106 4.71 -8.00 3.25
N LEU A 107 3.86 -7.24 3.94
CA LEU A 107 2.58 -7.72 4.43
C LEU A 107 1.43 -6.93 3.80
N VAL A 108 0.52 -7.62 3.15
CA VAL A 108 -0.72 -7.03 2.63
C VAL A 108 -1.82 -7.21 3.65
N VAL A 109 -2.41 -6.14 4.15
CA VAL A 109 -3.48 -6.21 5.16
C VAL A 109 -4.78 -5.73 4.53
N TYR A 110 -5.78 -6.61 4.45
CA TYR A 110 -7.05 -6.33 3.77
C TYR A 110 -8.21 -6.26 4.75
N SER A 111 -9.01 -5.19 4.70
CA SER A 111 -10.25 -5.07 5.50
C SER A 111 -9.98 -5.36 6.99
N ARG A 112 -10.71 -6.29 7.62
CA ARG A 112 -10.48 -6.74 9.01
C ARG A 112 -9.04 -7.20 9.29
N GLY A 113 -8.31 -7.72 8.31
CA GLY A 113 -6.90 -8.08 8.46
C GLY A 113 -6.02 -6.88 8.83
N SER A 114 -6.38 -5.66 8.41
CA SER A 114 -5.69 -4.43 8.85
C SER A 114 -5.98 -4.08 10.31
N ALA A 115 -7.16 -4.47 10.81
CA ALA A 115 -7.52 -4.37 12.20
C ALA A 115 -6.66 -5.35 13.02
N VAL A 116 -6.59 -6.62 12.61
CA VAL A 116 -5.71 -7.58 13.31
C VAL A 116 -4.25 -7.14 13.31
N TRP A 117 -3.78 -6.53 12.22
CA TRP A 117 -2.44 -5.95 12.15
C TRP A 117 -2.22 -4.80 13.15
N ALA A 118 -3.17 -3.87 13.28
CA ALA A 118 -3.09 -2.80 14.28
C ALA A 118 -2.95 -3.38 15.70
N ALA A 119 -3.84 -4.30 16.07
CA ALA A 119 -3.79 -4.95 17.37
C ALA A 119 -2.52 -5.81 17.58
N ALA A 120 -1.97 -6.41 16.53
CA ALA A 120 -0.72 -7.16 16.60
C ALA A 120 0.49 -6.27 16.92
N GLN A 121 0.54 -5.04 16.38
CA GLN A 121 1.58 -4.08 16.72
C GLN A 121 1.49 -3.63 18.18
N ASP A 122 0.27 -3.45 18.69
CA ASP A 122 0.09 -3.05 20.09
C ASP A 122 0.51 -4.16 21.08
N GLU A 123 0.41 -5.43 20.68
CA GLU A 123 0.61 -6.59 21.54
C GLU A 123 1.92 -7.36 21.29
N GLU A 124 2.77 -6.89 20.38
CA GLU A 124 4.07 -7.51 20.15
C GLU A 124 4.94 -7.49 21.42
N GLY A 125 5.62 -8.60 21.70
CA GLY A 125 6.48 -8.74 22.89
C GLY A 125 5.75 -8.80 24.25
N LYS A 126 4.42 -8.61 24.29
CA LYS A 126 3.61 -8.65 25.52
C LYS A 126 3.01 -10.03 25.76
N ASP A 127 2.81 -10.41 27.02
CA ASP A 127 2.10 -11.64 27.42
C ASP A 127 2.54 -12.93 26.68
N GLY A 128 3.82 -13.01 26.34
CA GLY A 128 4.40 -14.15 25.62
C GLY A 128 4.08 -14.18 24.11
N ASN A 129 3.57 -13.09 23.55
CA ASN A 129 3.50 -12.86 22.12
C ASN A 129 4.91 -12.58 21.57
N PRO A 130 5.26 -13.10 20.39
CA PRO A 130 6.57 -12.84 19.81
C PRO A 130 6.64 -11.41 19.26
N GLU A 131 7.85 -10.86 19.19
CA GLU A 131 8.14 -9.55 18.56
C GLU A 131 7.91 -9.62 17.05
N LEU A 132 7.65 -8.49 16.39
CA LEU A 132 7.56 -8.46 14.94
C LEU A 132 8.90 -8.83 14.29
N PRO A 133 8.90 -9.58 13.17
CA PRO A 133 10.15 -9.98 12.53
C PRO A 133 10.82 -8.79 11.83
N ASP A 134 12.12 -8.60 12.06
CA ASP A 134 12.97 -7.57 11.38
C ASP A 134 12.96 -7.65 9.85
N SER A 135 12.51 -8.78 9.28
CA SER A 135 12.36 -8.94 7.84
C SER A 135 11.31 -8.02 7.24
N LEU A 136 10.29 -7.65 8.02
CA LEU A 136 9.13 -6.90 7.56
C LEU A 136 9.50 -5.43 7.31
N LYS A 137 9.43 -5.02 6.04
CA LYS A 137 9.93 -3.72 5.56
C LYS A 137 8.85 -2.85 4.94
N LYS A 138 7.64 -3.39 4.76
CA LYS A 138 6.54 -2.73 4.06
C LYS A 138 5.19 -3.36 4.39
N ILE A 139 4.21 -2.51 4.65
CA ILE A 139 2.79 -2.88 4.76
C ILE A 139 1.99 -2.24 3.62
N VAL A 140 1.14 -3.03 2.98
CA VAL A 140 0.16 -2.54 2.00
C VAL A 140 -1.23 -2.70 2.57
N TYR A 141 -1.90 -1.58 2.80
CA TYR A 141 -3.25 -1.52 3.35
C TYR A 141 -4.28 -1.50 2.20
N LEU A 142 -5.08 -2.55 2.08
CA LEU A 142 -6.15 -2.65 1.07
C LEU A 142 -7.51 -2.50 1.75
N ALA A 143 -8.28 -1.47 1.38
CA ALA A 143 -9.57 -1.16 2.03
C ALA A 143 -9.51 -1.29 3.57
N PRO A 144 -8.61 -0.56 4.25
CA PRO A 144 -8.25 -0.89 5.62
C PRO A 144 -9.32 -0.54 6.65
N ALA A 145 -9.85 -1.55 7.33
CA ALA A 145 -10.80 -1.43 8.44
C ALA A 145 -10.15 -1.18 9.82
N ALA A 146 -8.84 -0.85 9.89
CA ALA A 146 -8.10 -0.75 11.15
C ALA A 146 -8.63 0.29 12.15
N LYS A 147 -9.41 1.26 11.68
CA LYS A 147 -9.98 2.33 12.53
C LYS A 147 -11.46 2.10 12.87
N ARG A 148 -12.06 0.98 12.43
CA ARG A 148 -13.49 0.72 12.69
C ARG A 148 -13.72 0.40 14.17
N PRO A 149 -14.54 1.18 14.89
CA PRO A 149 -14.80 0.95 16.32
C PRO A 149 -15.42 -0.42 16.62
N SER A 150 -16.20 -0.97 15.68
CA SER A 150 -16.87 -2.27 15.82
C SER A 150 -15.91 -3.46 15.96
N TRP A 151 -14.63 -3.30 15.63
CA TRP A 151 -13.60 -4.33 15.85
C TRP A 151 -12.93 -4.25 17.23
N GLY A 152 -13.35 -3.34 18.10
CA GLY A 152 -13.11 -3.39 19.55
C GLY A 152 -11.65 -3.31 19.99
N GLN A 153 -10.81 -2.57 19.28
CA GLN A 153 -9.38 -2.46 19.60
C GLN A 153 -9.15 -1.41 20.68
N THR A 154 -8.29 -1.74 21.65
CA THR A 154 -7.89 -0.85 22.75
C THR A 154 -7.09 0.35 22.26
N SER A 155 -6.33 0.17 21.18
CA SER A 155 -5.62 1.20 20.44
C SER A 155 -5.83 0.92 18.95
N ASN A 156 -6.00 1.98 18.17
CA ASN A 156 -6.01 1.90 16.71
C ASN A 156 -4.72 2.48 16.12
N SER A 157 -3.67 2.67 16.93
CA SER A 157 -2.44 3.33 16.48
C SER A 157 -1.68 2.45 15.50
N LEU A 158 -1.14 3.08 14.45
CA LEU A 158 -0.37 2.38 13.43
C LEU A 158 1.08 2.87 13.42
N THR A 159 2.01 1.93 13.45
CA THR A 159 3.43 2.23 13.28
C THR A 159 3.81 2.05 11.81
N LYS A 160 4.63 2.97 11.30
CA LYS A 160 5.11 2.93 9.92
C LYS A 160 6.25 1.91 9.76
N HIS A 161 6.17 1.06 8.75
CA HIS A 161 7.22 0.11 8.37
C HIS A 161 7.74 0.43 6.96
N GLY A 162 8.57 1.47 6.84
CA GLY A 162 9.20 1.82 5.57
C GLY A 162 8.26 2.55 4.60
N ASP A 163 8.13 2.04 3.37
CA ASP A 163 7.36 2.67 2.29
C ASP A 163 5.91 2.14 2.24
N ASP A 164 5.23 2.19 3.39
CA ASP A 164 3.83 1.77 3.51
C ASP A 164 2.92 2.52 2.54
N GLU A 165 1.92 1.80 2.02
CA GLU A 165 0.97 2.35 1.05
C GLU A 165 -0.45 1.94 1.41
N VAL A 166 -1.39 2.88 1.26
CA VAL A 166 -2.82 2.63 1.42
C VAL A 166 -3.49 2.67 0.06
N ILE A 167 -4.39 1.72 -0.21
CA ILE A 167 -5.10 1.58 -1.48
C ILE A 167 -6.59 1.41 -1.17
N ALA A 168 -7.41 2.27 -1.76
CA ALA A 168 -8.87 2.24 -1.60
C ALA A 168 -9.57 2.39 -2.96
N SER A 169 -10.67 1.64 -3.11
CA SER A 169 -11.62 1.83 -4.20
C SER A 169 -12.57 2.96 -3.82
N VAL A 170 -12.89 3.84 -4.76
CA VAL A 170 -13.90 4.90 -4.54
C VAL A 170 -15.32 4.33 -4.48
N SER A 171 -15.51 3.10 -4.92
CA SER A 171 -16.79 2.38 -4.88
C SER A 171 -16.94 1.50 -3.63
N ASP A 172 -15.98 1.55 -2.70
CA ASP A 172 -16.00 0.73 -1.49
C ASP A 172 -17.12 1.20 -0.55
N GLY A 173 -18.18 0.39 -0.43
CA GLY A 173 -19.30 0.65 0.47
C GLY A 173 -19.12 0.04 1.86
N ARG A 174 -17.96 -0.55 2.18
CA ARG A 174 -17.67 -1.14 3.50
C ARG A 174 -16.55 -0.41 4.22
N VAL A 175 -15.64 0.27 3.55
CA VAL A 175 -14.62 1.09 4.19
C VAL A 175 -14.55 2.42 3.45
N PRO A 176 -14.87 3.54 4.12
CA PRO A 176 -14.93 4.82 3.46
C PRO A 176 -13.52 5.27 3.07
N VAL A 177 -13.43 6.04 1.99
CA VAL A 177 -12.16 6.63 1.55
C VAL A 177 -11.59 7.58 2.61
N ALA A 178 -12.44 8.25 3.39
CA ALA A 178 -12.04 9.11 4.51
C ALA A 178 -11.19 8.31 5.53
N GLN A 179 -11.66 7.13 5.93
CA GLN A 179 -10.92 6.25 6.83
C GLN A 179 -9.59 5.79 6.24
N ALA A 180 -9.54 5.42 4.95
CA ALA A 180 -8.30 5.07 4.28
C ALA A 180 -7.30 6.24 4.24
N ALA A 181 -7.80 7.47 4.07
CA ALA A 181 -6.97 8.68 4.11
C ALA A 181 -6.44 8.98 5.51
N ALA A 182 -7.24 8.77 6.57
CA ALA A 182 -6.80 8.90 7.96
C ALA A 182 -5.64 7.94 8.27
N ILE A 183 -5.74 6.69 7.83
CA ILE A 183 -4.67 5.69 7.98
C ILE A 183 -3.41 6.12 7.20
N ALA A 184 -3.56 6.58 5.96
CA ALA A 184 -2.42 7.06 5.18
C ALA A 184 -1.73 8.28 5.83
N GLN A 185 -2.52 9.17 6.43
CA GLN A 185 -2.03 10.37 7.12
C GLN A 185 -1.22 9.99 8.36
N GLU A 186 -1.73 9.09 9.19
CA GLU A 186 -1.04 8.59 10.39
C GLU A 186 0.30 7.93 10.06
N LEU A 187 0.34 7.12 9.00
CA LEU A 187 1.56 6.47 8.51
C LEU A 187 2.53 7.45 7.82
N GLY A 188 2.10 8.68 7.55
CA GLY A 188 2.82 9.63 6.69
C GLY A 188 3.11 9.05 5.30
N GLY A 189 2.22 8.18 4.80
CA GLY A 189 2.31 7.48 3.53
C GLY A 189 1.32 8.03 2.48
N PRO A 190 1.38 7.55 1.24
CA PRO A 190 0.38 7.91 0.23
C PRO A 190 -0.88 7.06 0.35
N LEU A 191 -2.02 7.67 -0.02
CA LEU A 191 -3.25 6.96 -0.37
C LEU A 191 -3.36 6.88 -1.90
N THR A 192 -3.54 5.69 -2.45
CA THR A 192 -3.92 5.47 -3.84
C THR A 192 -5.42 5.24 -3.93
N MET A 193 -6.15 6.20 -4.54
CA MET A 193 -7.57 6.06 -4.85
C MET A 193 -7.75 5.69 -6.32
N TYR A 194 -8.72 4.84 -6.63
CA TYR A 194 -9.06 4.51 -8.01
C TYR A 194 -10.52 4.12 -8.18
N LYS A 195 -11.06 4.33 -9.39
CA LYS A 195 -12.36 3.79 -9.82
C LYS A 195 -12.12 2.48 -10.57
N PRO A 196 -12.53 1.32 -10.01
CA PRO A 196 -12.30 0.04 -10.65
C PRO A 196 -13.16 -0.08 -11.92
N SER A 197 -12.55 -0.44 -13.05
CA SER A 197 -13.27 -0.58 -14.33
C SER A 197 -14.38 -1.62 -14.29
N ARG A 198 -14.27 -2.62 -13.41
CA ARG A 198 -15.29 -3.66 -13.21
C ARG A 198 -16.57 -3.14 -12.57
N MET A 199 -16.55 -1.98 -11.94
CA MET A 199 -17.76 -1.44 -11.31
C MET A 199 -18.84 -1.12 -12.33
N THR A 200 -18.48 -0.84 -13.59
CA THR A 200 -19.45 -0.54 -14.64
C THR A 200 -20.40 -1.69 -14.96
N SER A 201 -20.03 -2.94 -14.68
CA SER A 201 -20.92 -4.09 -14.89
C SER A 201 -21.90 -4.33 -13.73
N TYR A 202 -21.79 -3.55 -12.65
CA TYR A 202 -22.68 -3.61 -11.49
C TYR A 202 -23.61 -2.39 -11.41
N LEU A 203 -23.53 -1.48 -12.39
CA LEU A 203 -24.50 -0.42 -12.56
C LEU A 203 -25.80 -1.00 -13.11
N ASP A 204 -26.91 -0.32 -12.85
CA ASP A 204 -28.21 -0.68 -13.41
C ASP A 204 -28.30 -0.35 -14.92
N SER A 205 -29.50 -0.49 -15.49
CA SER A 205 -29.74 -0.21 -16.91
C SER A 205 -29.52 1.25 -17.30
N ASP A 206 -29.62 2.17 -16.36
CA ASP A 206 -29.44 3.61 -16.57
C ASP A 206 -27.98 4.04 -16.33
N GLY A 207 -27.14 3.12 -15.85
CA GLY A 207 -25.74 3.38 -15.54
C GLY A 207 -25.55 4.01 -14.17
N GLU A 208 -26.52 3.84 -13.27
CA GLU A 208 -26.50 4.36 -11.91
C GLU A 208 -26.18 3.27 -10.87
N VAL A 209 -25.90 3.68 -9.64
CA VAL A 209 -25.74 2.74 -8.53
C VAL A 209 -27.11 2.10 -8.26
N PRO A 210 -27.20 0.76 -8.22
CA PRO A 210 -28.48 0.09 -7.95
C PRO A 210 -29.09 0.55 -6.63
N ASP A 211 -30.43 0.53 -6.55
CA ASP A 211 -31.15 0.85 -5.31
C ASP A 211 -30.73 -0.04 -4.13
N ASP A 212 -30.37 -1.30 -4.40
CA ASP A 212 -29.63 -2.14 -3.44
C ASP A 212 -28.12 -1.87 -3.53
N ALA A 213 -27.71 -0.71 -3.01
CA ALA A 213 -26.32 -0.30 -2.95
C ALA A 213 -25.44 -1.21 -2.07
N THR A 214 -26.05 -2.11 -1.29
CA THR A 214 -25.33 -3.09 -0.48
C THR A 214 -24.47 -4.00 -1.36
N GLU A 215 -25.05 -4.58 -2.42
CA GLU A 215 -24.29 -5.45 -3.32
C GLU A 215 -23.21 -4.64 -4.05
N TYR A 216 -23.56 -3.46 -4.59
CA TYR A 216 -22.59 -2.60 -5.28
C TYR A 216 -21.40 -2.25 -4.37
N GLY A 217 -21.68 -1.79 -3.16
CA GLY A 217 -20.67 -1.47 -2.15
C GLY A 217 -19.82 -2.67 -1.74
N GLU A 218 -20.42 -3.86 -1.61
CA GLU A 218 -19.68 -5.11 -1.37
C GLU A 218 -18.74 -5.46 -2.53
N LYS A 219 -19.20 -5.37 -3.79
CA LYS A 219 -18.32 -5.60 -4.94
C LYS A 219 -17.20 -4.58 -4.95
N GLY A 220 -17.50 -3.31 -4.68
CA GLY A 220 -16.53 -2.23 -4.57
C GLY A 220 -15.47 -2.50 -3.50
N HIS A 221 -15.87 -3.02 -2.34
CA HIS A 221 -14.97 -3.40 -1.25
C HIS A 221 -13.97 -4.49 -1.65
N THR A 222 -14.37 -5.42 -2.52
CA THR A 222 -13.47 -6.48 -3.00
C THR A 222 -12.49 -6.03 -4.08
N GLN A 223 -12.73 -4.89 -4.74
CA GLN A 223 -11.91 -4.46 -5.88
C GLN A 223 -10.42 -4.23 -5.55
N PRO A 224 -10.03 -3.72 -4.37
CA PRO A 224 -8.62 -3.55 -4.01
C PRO A 224 -7.78 -4.83 -4.10
N MET A 225 -8.38 -6.02 -3.97
CA MET A 225 -7.70 -7.30 -4.20
C MET A 225 -7.29 -7.54 -5.67
N HIS A 226 -7.89 -6.78 -6.59
CA HIS A 226 -7.61 -6.83 -8.01
C HIS A 226 -6.77 -5.65 -8.50
N TRP A 227 -6.37 -4.75 -7.60
CA TRP A 227 -5.56 -3.58 -7.93
C TRP A 227 -4.24 -3.97 -8.59
N LYS A 228 -3.84 -3.16 -9.59
CA LYS A 228 -2.56 -3.28 -10.28
C LYS A 228 -1.75 -2.00 -10.14
N ALA A 229 -0.43 -2.17 -10.06
CA ALA A 229 0.49 -1.05 -10.03
C ALA A 229 0.29 -0.12 -11.24
N GLY A 230 0.13 1.17 -10.97
CA GLY A 230 -0.11 2.20 -11.98
C GLY A 230 -1.59 2.55 -12.17
N GLU A 231 -2.52 1.81 -11.58
CA GLU A 231 -3.93 2.20 -11.49
C GLU A 231 -4.14 3.23 -10.36
N GLY A 232 -4.98 4.22 -10.62
CA GLY A 232 -5.38 5.23 -9.63
C GLY A 232 -4.52 6.49 -9.57
N GLN A 233 -4.83 7.31 -8.57
CA GLN A 233 -4.12 8.56 -8.26
C GLN A 233 -3.64 8.55 -6.81
N LYS A 234 -2.41 9.02 -6.61
CA LYS A 234 -1.75 9.07 -5.29
C LYS A 234 -1.96 10.40 -4.59
N PHE A 235 -2.47 10.38 -3.37
CA PHE A 235 -2.72 11.52 -2.50
C PHE A 235 -1.78 11.47 -1.30
N SER A 236 -1.32 12.63 -0.82
CA SER A 236 -0.35 12.73 0.28
C SER A 236 -0.40 14.11 0.92
N GLY A 237 0.03 14.23 2.18
CA GLY A 237 0.13 15.53 2.86
C GLY A 237 -1.22 16.21 3.01
N ALA A 238 -1.31 17.50 2.64
CA ALA A 238 -2.53 18.30 2.78
C ALA A 238 -3.74 17.75 2.01
N ASP A 239 -3.51 16.97 0.94
CA ASP A 239 -4.59 16.33 0.20
C ASP A 239 -5.29 15.25 1.03
N LEU A 240 -4.57 14.56 1.93
CA LEU A 240 -5.17 13.55 2.79
C LEU A 240 -6.13 14.18 3.79
N GLN A 241 -5.74 15.29 4.42
CA GLN A 241 -6.63 16.05 5.31
C GLN A 241 -7.89 16.49 4.57
N LYS A 242 -7.73 17.03 3.35
CA LYS A 242 -8.87 17.41 2.53
C LYS A 242 -9.81 16.22 2.26
N ILE A 243 -9.26 15.03 1.98
CA ILE A 243 -10.08 13.83 1.77
C ILE A 243 -10.84 13.47 3.05
N ILE A 244 -10.16 13.45 4.20
CA ILE A 244 -10.78 13.16 5.51
C ILE A 244 -11.93 14.12 5.79
N ASP A 245 -11.75 15.42 5.52
CA ASP A 245 -12.76 16.44 5.80
C ASP A 245 -13.93 16.48 4.80
N THR A 246 -13.78 15.88 3.61
CA THR A 246 -14.76 16.04 2.52
C THR A 246 -15.51 14.77 2.17
N PHE A 247 -14.93 13.59 2.39
CA PHE A 247 -15.54 12.32 2.04
C PHE A 247 -16.44 11.81 3.17
N PRO A 248 -17.52 11.06 2.85
CA PRO A 248 -18.33 10.41 3.88
C PRO A 248 -17.51 9.36 4.65
N ASP A 249 -17.89 9.11 5.92
CA ASP A 249 -17.23 8.16 6.82
C ASP A 249 -18.18 7.03 7.32
N TRP A 250 -19.34 6.89 6.67
CA TRP A 250 -20.44 5.97 7.02
C TRP A 250 -20.93 6.06 8.48
N GLU A 251 -20.47 7.03 9.27
CA GLU A 251 -20.84 7.26 10.68
C GLU A 251 -20.79 6.03 11.60
N GLY A 252 -19.94 5.04 11.26
CA GLY A 252 -19.80 3.78 12.00
C GLY A 252 -20.66 2.62 11.47
N ASP A 253 -21.51 2.86 10.47
CA ASP A 253 -22.35 1.83 9.87
C ASP A 253 -21.55 0.73 9.16
N PRO A 254 -22.08 -0.51 9.12
CA PRO A 254 -21.41 -1.64 8.49
C PRO A 254 -21.37 -1.54 6.96
N ALA A 255 -22.23 -0.72 6.35
CA ALA A 255 -22.31 -0.48 4.92
C ALA A 255 -22.82 0.93 4.63
N ALA A 256 -22.40 1.49 3.50
CA ALA A 256 -22.84 2.77 2.98
C ALA A 256 -24.25 2.70 2.36
N SER A 257 -24.99 3.81 2.41
CA SER A 257 -26.20 4.01 1.60
C SER A 257 -25.86 4.23 0.12
N LYS A 258 -26.88 4.22 -0.75
CA LYS A 258 -26.72 4.55 -2.18
C LYS A 258 -26.15 5.95 -2.37
N GLU A 259 -26.78 6.93 -1.73
CA GLU A 259 -26.43 8.35 -1.80
C GLU A 259 -24.99 8.59 -1.33
N GLU A 260 -24.61 7.87 -0.28
CA GLU A 260 -23.29 7.87 0.31
C GLU A 260 -22.19 7.35 -0.64
N ILE A 261 -22.46 6.25 -1.35
CA ILE A 261 -21.55 5.73 -2.38
C ILE A 261 -21.47 6.69 -3.57
N GLU A 262 -22.60 7.20 -4.04
CA GLU A 262 -22.66 8.15 -5.16
C GLU A 262 -21.89 9.43 -4.85
N ASP A 263 -22.08 10.01 -3.66
CA ASP A 263 -21.34 11.18 -3.19
C ASP A 263 -19.83 10.92 -3.11
N GLN A 264 -19.43 9.76 -2.57
CA GLN A 264 -18.02 9.35 -2.54
C GLN A 264 -17.43 9.23 -3.96
N GLU A 265 -18.15 8.61 -4.90
CA GLU A 265 -17.69 8.47 -6.28
C GLU A 265 -17.61 9.81 -7.02
N GLN A 266 -18.60 10.69 -6.83
CA GLN A 266 -18.64 12.01 -7.43
C GLN A 266 -17.48 12.87 -6.92
N LYS A 267 -17.32 13.00 -5.59
CA LYS A 267 -16.22 13.75 -4.98
C LYS A 267 -14.86 13.24 -5.42
N ALA A 268 -14.72 11.91 -5.53
CA ALA A 268 -13.49 11.32 -6.05
C ALA A 268 -13.24 11.68 -7.52
N ALA A 269 -14.27 11.62 -8.37
CA ALA A 269 -14.16 11.97 -9.78
C ALA A 269 -13.72 13.44 -9.95
N GLU A 270 -14.37 14.38 -9.27
CA GLU A 270 -14.03 15.80 -9.29
C GLU A 270 -12.58 16.03 -8.83
N MET A 271 -12.19 15.42 -7.71
CA MET A 271 -10.85 15.58 -7.16
C MET A 271 -9.77 15.00 -8.09
N MET A 272 -10.03 13.84 -8.69
CA MET A 272 -9.13 13.18 -9.64
C MET A 272 -9.03 13.95 -10.97
N GLU A 273 -10.13 14.54 -11.45
CA GLU A 273 -10.17 15.35 -12.67
C GLU A 273 -9.42 16.68 -12.49
N ILE A 274 -9.65 17.40 -11.40
CA ILE A 274 -8.92 18.64 -11.08
C ILE A 274 -7.41 18.40 -11.09
N ARG A 275 -6.97 17.29 -10.48
CA ARG A 275 -5.54 16.92 -10.48
C ARG A 275 -5.02 16.57 -11.86
N TYR A 276 -5.80 15.89 -12.67
CA TYR A 276 -5.45 15.61 -14.06
C TYR A 276 -5.27 16.91 -14.86
N ILE A 277 -6.22 17.85 -14.74
CA ILE A 277 -6.16 19.17 -15.40
C ILE A 277 -4.93 19.95 -14.90
N ILE A 278 -4.70 20.05 -13.59
CA ILE A 278 -3.53 20.73 -13.01
C ILE A 278 -2.24 20.11 -13.55
N ARG A 279 -2.14 18.77 -13.56
CA ARG A 279 -0.97 18.06 -14.09
C ARG A 279 -0.72 18.42 -15.56
N ASN A 280 -1.76 18.42 -16.38
CA ASN A 280 -1.65 18.77 -17.80
C ASN A 280 -1.28 20.24 -18.01
N LEU A 281 -1.88 21.16 -17.26
CA LEU A 281 -1.51 22.58 -17.27
C LEU A 281 -0.04 22.79 -16.87
N LEU A 282 0.45 22.06 -15.87
CA LEU A 282 1.87 22.10 -15.47
C LEU A 282 2.79 21.51 -16.54
N ILE A 283 2.38 20.44 -17.22
CA ILE A 283 3.11 19.88 -18.36
C ILE A 283 3.18 20.89 -19.51
N GLU A 284 2.07 21.53 -19.85
CA GLU A 284 2.03 22.54 -20.91
C GLU A 284 2.87 23.77 -20.55
N LYS A 285 2.81 24.26 -19.30
CA LYS A 285 3.74 25.30 -18.80
C LYS A 285 5.21 24.85 -18.92
N LYS A 286 5.51 23.57 -18.67
CA LYS A 286 6.85 22.99 -18.88
C LYS A 286 7.22 22.84 -20.36
N LYS A 287 6.27 22.77 -21.31
CA LYS A 287 6.56 22.77 -22.74
C LYS A 287 6.79 24.18 -23.28
N ALA A 288 5.98 25.17 -22.88
CA ALA A 288 6.00 26.55 -23.36
C ALA A 288 7.40 27.20 -23.38
N LYS A 289 7.97 27.49 -24.56
CA LYS A 289 9.35 28.02 -24.69
C LYS A 289 9.51 29.33 -23.91
N CYS A 290 10.66 29.52 -23.27
CA CYS A 290 10.97 30.81 -22.66
C CYS A 290 11.03 31.90 -23.73
N PRO A 291 10.26 32.98 -23.58
CA PRO A 291 10.21 34.04 -24.58
C PRO A 291 11.58 34.70 -24.73
N ARG A 292 11.92 35.08 -25.97
CA ARG A 292 13.09 35.94 -26.22
C ARG A 292 12.63 37.39 -26.10
N LYS A 293 13.24 38.17 -25.21
CA LYS A 293 12.99 39.61 -25.11
C LYS A 293 14.00 40.33 -26.00
N ASN A 294 13.53 41.03 -27.03
CA ASN A 294 14.37 41.74 -28.02
C ASN A 294 15.46 40.85 -28.65
N GLY A 295 15.09 39.61 -29.01
CA GLY A 295 16.04 38.61 -29.54
C GLY A 295 17.01 38.02 -28.50
N LYS A 296 17.07 38.57 -27.28
CA LYS A 296 17.91 38.06 -26.19
C LYS A 296 17.19 36.94 -25.44
N ARG A 297 17.96 35.93 -25.04
CA ARG A 297 17.47 34.80 -24.22
C ARG A 297 17.11 35.29 -22.83
N ASP A 298 15.92 34.94 -22.35
CA ASP A 298 15.55 35.15 -20.96
C ASP A 298 16.18 34.07 -20.07
N TYR A 299 17.38 34.35 -19.58
CA TYR A 299 18.12 33.44 -18.71
C TYR A 299 17.39 33.16 -17.38
N LYS A 300 16.54 34.07 -16.89
CA LYS A 300 15.78 33.88 -15.65
C LYS A 300 14.70 32.82 -15.88
N CYS A 301 13.93 32.96 -16.96
CA CYS A 301 12.96 31.93 -17.36
C CYS A 301 13.63 30.59 -17.62
N GLU A 302 14.73 30.56 -18.39
CA GLU A 302 15.43 29.31 -18.70
C GLU A 302 16.02 28.65 -17.44
N TYR A 303 16.50 29.46 -16.49
CA TYR A 303 16.99 28.96 -15.21
C TYR A 303 15.85 28.36 -14.40
N GLN A 304 14.74 29.07 -14.22
CA GLN A 304 13.56 28.56 -13.52
C GLN A 304 13.04 27.28 -14.19
N LYS A 305 13.04 27.20 -15.52
CA LYS A 305 12.44 26.09 -16.25
C LYS A 305 13.34 24.85 -16.38
N TYR A 306 14.64 25.04 -16.65
CA TYR A 306 15.54 23.94 -17.05
C TYR A 306 16.69 23.68 -16.06
N GLY A 307 17.17 24.70 -15.33
CA GLY A 307 18.45 24.62 -14.62
C GLY A 307 18.40 24.78 -13.10
N GLY A 308 17.34 25.36 -12.55
CA GLY A 308 17.25 25.86 -11.17
C GLY A 308 16.07 25.33 -10.37
N ALA A 309 14.98 24.86 -11.00
CA ALA A 309 13.80 24.39 -10.28
C ALA A 309 13.92 22.96 -9.70
N SER A 310 14.70 22.06 -10.31
CA SER A 310 14.80 20.67 -9.85
C SER A 310 16.13 20.37 -9.18
N LYS A 311 16.11 19.48 -8.16
CA LYS A 311 17.31 18.95 -7.49
C LYS A 311 18.29 18.34 -8.51
N LYS A 312 17.76 17.61 -9.50
CA LYS A 312 18.54 17.05 -10.62
C LYS A 312 19.19 18.15 -11.47
N GLY A 313 18.44 19.19 -11.87
CA GLY A 313 18.98 20.29 -12.68
C GLY A 313 20.11 21.06 -11.97
N LYS A 314 19.96 21.29 -10.66
CA LYS A 314 21.02 21.89 -9.82
C LYS A 314 22.27 20.99 -9.79
N LYS A 315 22.11 19.67 -9.59
CA LYS A 315 23.20 18.68 -9.59
C LYS A 315 23.91 18.62 -10.94
N ASP A 316 23.17 18.57 -12.05
CA ASP A 316 23.72 18.52 -13.40
C ASP A 316 24.47 19.82 -13.77
N ARG A 317 24.01 20.97 -13.28
CA ARG A 317 24.73 22.24 -13.42
C ARG A 317 26.03 22.24 -12.63
N ALA A 318 26.00 21.80 -11.37
CA ALA A 318 27.20 21.68 -10.54
C ALA A 318 28.24 20.76 -11.20
N ALA A 319 27.80 19.61 -11.71
CA ALA A 319 28.66 18.65 -12.42
C ALA A 319 29.31 19.26 -13.69
N ARG A 320 28.55 19.99 -14.52
CA ARG A 320 29.11 20.70 -15.70
C ARG A 320 30.14 21.76 -15.30
N ASN A 321 29.85 22.54 -14.26
CA ASN A 321 30.77 23.56 -13.76
C ASN A 321 32.06 22.93 -13.21
N GLN A 322 31.94 21.82 -12.50
CA GLN A 322 33.08 21.04 -11.99
C GLN A 322 33.92 20.51 -13.15
N ALA A 323 33.32 19.87 -14.16
CA ALA A 323 34.03 19.37 -15.34
C ALA A 323 34.78 20.49 -16.06
N ARG A 324 34.16 21.66 -16.21
CA ARG A 324 34.82 22.84 -16.82
C ARG A 324 35.98 23.35 -15.97
N LYS A 325 35.85 23.38 -14.64
CA LYS A 325 36.92 23.80 -13.72
C LYS A 325 38.11 22.85 -13.80
N VAL A 326 37.86 21.54 -13.83
CA VAL A 326 38.90 20.50 -13.97
C VAL A 326 39.59 20.61 -15.33
N ALA A 327 38.83 20.69 -16.42
CA ALA A 327 39.41 20.80 -17.77
C ALA A 327 40.25 22.07 -17.98
N LYS A 328 39.87 23.19 -17.33
CA LYS A 328 40.70 24.41 -17.30
C LYS A 328 42.01 24.21 -16.56
N ARG A 329 41.96 23.58 -15.39
CA ARG A 329 43.15 23.28 -14.58
C ARG A 329 44.09 22.31 -15.30
N GLU A 330 43.55 21.36 -16.06
CA GLU A 330 44.31 20.43 -16.90
C GLU A 330 44.81 21.06 -18.23
N GLY A 331 44.53 22.35 -18.48
CA GLY A 331 44.93 23.02 -19.73
C GLY A 331 44.19 22.57 -20.99
N ARG A 332 43.19 21.70 -20.88
CA ARG A 332 42.42 21.13 -22.00
C ARG A 332 41.50 22.14 -22.67
N VAL A 333 41.06 23.14 -21.91
CA VAL A 333 40.27 24.29 -22.38
C VAL A 333 40.73 25.57 -21.68
N LYS A 334 40.76 26.69 -22.40
CA LYS A 334 41.04 28.03 -21.87
C LYS A 334 39.96 29.03 -22.29
N LYS A 335 39.88 30.19 -21.64
CA LYS A 335 38.95 31.24 -22.11
C LYS A 335 39.50 31.77 -23.44
N GLY A 336 38.69 31.74 -24.50
CA GLY A 336 39.04 32.30 -25.81
C GLY A 336 39.61 31.32 -26.84
N ASP A 337 39.81 30.04 -26.51
CA ASP A 337 40.31 29.02 -27.47
C ASP A 337 39.23 28.42 -28.38
N GLY A 338 37.97 28.85 -28.25
CA GLY A 338 36.86 28.29 -29.00
C GLY A 338 36.46 26.86 -28.60
N LYS A 339 37.01 26.29 -27.52
CA LYS A 339 36.73 24.91 -27.06
C LYS A 339 35.80 24.90 -25.84
N GLU A 340 35.01 23.84 -25.72
CA GLU A 340 34.14 23.57 -24.56
C GLU A 340 34.26 22.10 -24.13
N ILE A 341 34.03 21.84 -22.84
CA ILE A 341 33.93 20.48 -22.31
C ILE A 341 32.49 19.97 -22.52
N ASP A 342 32.35 18.83 -23.19
CA ASP A 342 31.08 18.15 -23.48
C ASP A 342 31.04 16.79 -22.76
N HIS A 343 29.83 16.32 -22.49
CA HIS A 343 29.58 14.96 -22.02
C HIS A 343 29.14 14.09 -23.20
N LYS A 344 29.83 12.97 -23.45
CA LYS A 344 29.53 12.04 -24.56
C LYS A 344 28.06 11.61 -24.48
N LYS A 345 27.65 11.03 -23.34
CA LYS A 345 26.25 10.87 -22.91
C LYS A 345 25.88 12.08 -22.04
N PRO A 346 24.89 12.92 -22.43
CA PRO A 346 24.48 14.07 -21.63
C PRO A 346 24.02 13.67 -20.22
N LEU A 347 24.33 14.49 -19.20
CA LEU A 347 23.90 14.26 -17.81
C LEU A 347 22.36 14.17 -17.69
N SER A 348 21.65 14.98 -18.47
CA SER A 348 20.18 14.96 -18.53
C SER A 348 19.62 13.62 -19.03
N LYS A 349 20.38 12.88 -19.86
CA LYS A 349 20.05 11.55 -20.37
C LYS A 349 20.72 10.43 -19.56
N GLY A 350 21.16 10.70 -18.32
CA GLY A 350 21.77 9.71 -17.42
C GLY A 350 23.28 9.48 -17.66
N GLY A 351 23.98 10.44 -18.24
CA GLY A 351 25.44 10.41 -18.31
C GLY A 351 26.10 10.69 -16.96
N SER A 352 27.33 10.20 -16.77
CA SER A 352 28.13 10.45 -15.56
C SER A 352 29.04 11.67 -15.73
N ASN A 353 29.54 12.22 -14.62
CA ASN A 353 30.56 13.29 -14.67
C ASN A 353 32.00 12.76 -14.73
N ALA A 354 32.20 11.45 -14.96
CA ALA A 354 33.51 10.83 -15.01
C ALA A 354 34.34 11.32 -16.23
N LYS A 355 35.67 11.34 -16.11
CA LYS A 355 36.56 11.77 -17.22
C LYS A 355 36.32 10.95 -18.50
N SER A 356 35.97 9.68 -18.40
CA SER A 356 35.64 8.80 -19.53
C SER A 356 34.44 9.28 -20.35
N ASN A 357 33.48 9.97 -19.71
CA ASN A 357 32.33 10.58 -20.34
C ASN A 357 32.58 12.04 -20.77
N GLN A 358 33.74 12.61 -20.50
CA GLN A 358 34.08 13.99 -20.89
C GLN A 358 34.91 14.01 -22.17
N ARG A 359 34.65 14.99 -23.05
CA ARG A 359 35.45 15.24 -24.25
C ARG A 359 35.55 16.74 -24.54
N VAL A 360 36.64 17.15 -25.17
CA VAL A 360 36.79 18.54 -25.64
C VAL A 360 36.24 18.62 -27.05
N VAL A 361 35.35 19.58 -27.29
CA VAL A 361 34.75 19.82 -28.60
C VAL A 361 34.79 21.31 -28.92
N SER A 362 34.57 21.67 -30.18
CA SER A 362 34.37 23.08 -30.53
C SER A 362 33.10 23.63 -29.88
N ARG A 363 33.11 24.94 -29.59
CA ARG A 363 31.94 25.68 -29.09
C ARG A 363 30.73 25.54 -30.02
N ALA A 364 30.95 25.52 -31.34
CA ALA A 364 29.88 25.34 -32.32
C ALA A 364 29.24 23.94 -32.20
N THR A 365 30.08 22.90 -32.12
CA THR A 365 29.62 21.50 -31.94
C THR A 365 28.80 21.34 -30.65
N ASN A 366 29.29 21.88 -29.53
CA ASN A 366 28.62 21.73 -28.24
C ASN A 366 27.25 22.43 -28.22
N ARG A 367 27.17 23.62 -28.84
CA ARG A 367 25.94 24.45 -28.84
C ARG A 367 24.88 23.96 -29.81
N LYS A 368 25.24 23.21 -30.85
CA LYS A 368 24.29 22.61 -31.80
C LYS A 368 23.63 21.35 -31.24
N LYS A 369 24.33 20.60 -30.39
CA LYS A 369 23.89 19.32 -29.80
C LYS A 369 22.65 19.42 -28.89
N GLY A 370 22.28 20.63 -28.46
CA GLY A 370 21.07 20.88 -27.67
C GLY A 370 19.77 20.92 -28.47
N ASN A 371 19.83 20.88 -29.81
CA ASN A 371 18.67 20.93 -30.72
C ASN A 371 18.31 19.57 -31.35
N SER A 372 18.94 18.47 -30.93
CA SER A 372 18.80 17.11 -31.49
C SER A 372 18.42 16.07 -30.45
#